data_AF-A0A2G9T6N9-F1
#
_entry.id   AF-A0A2G9T6N9-F1
#
_cell.length_a   1.000
_cell.length_b   1.000
_cell.length_c   1.000
_cell.angle_alpha   90.00
_cell.angle_beta   90.00
_cell.angle_gamma   90.00
#
_symmetry.space_group_name_H-M   'P 1'
#
loop_
_entity.id
_entity.type
_entity.pdbx_description
1 polymer ?
#
loop_
_entity_poly.entity_id
_entity_poly.type
_entity_poly.pdbx_seq_one_letter_code
_entity_poly.pdbx_strand_id
1 'polypeptide(L)' 'MLLSALVLLPIAAATLIPRDVLFSDPKYSSVSLSPNGRFFAYIAPDENKVKNVFVKCTNCKHTRQVTFERNSDVL' A
#
# COMPACT_ATOMS: atom_id res chain seq x y z
N MET A 1 28.37 -40.73 -30.67
CA MET A 1 28.88 -40.52 -29.30
C MET A 1 28.59 -39.08 -28.96
N LEU A 2 27.53 -38.84 -28.17
CA LEU A 2 27.64 -38.39 -26.76
C LEU A 2 28.47 -37.09 -26.69
N LEU A 3 27.95 -35.95 -26.24
CA LEU A 3 27.01 -35.75 -25.15
C LEU A 3 26.45 -34.32 -25.27
N SER A 4 25.13 -34.20 -25.43
CA SER A 4 24.46 -32.91 -25.27
C SER A 4 24.60 -32.51 -23.81
N ALA A 5 25.34 -31.43 -23.52
CA ALA A 5 25.47 -30.91 -22.17
C ALA A 5 24.14 -30.28 -21.78
N LEU A 6 23.30 -31.07 -21.11
CA LEU A 6 22.09 -30.61 -20.45
C LEU A 6 22.52 -29.69 -19.30
N VAL A 7 22.52 -28.38 -19.54
CA VAL A 7 22.75 -27.37 -18.50
C VAL A 7 21.60 -27.45 -17.51
N LEU A 8 21.86 -28.05 -16.35
CA LEU A 8 20.93 -28.11 -15.24
C LEU A 8 21.21 -26.96 -14.26
N LEU A 9 20.21 -26.08 -14.12
CA LEU A 9 19.75 -25.39 -12.90
C LEU A 9 20.45 -24.08 -12.45
N PRO A 10 19.72 -23.16 -11.78
CA PRO A 10 18.47 -23.39 -11.04
C PRO A 10 17.25 -22.71 -11.66
N ILE A 11 16.13 -23.42 -11.63
CA ILE A 11 14.82 -22.77 -11.50
C ILE A 11 14.92 -22.08 -10.15
N ALA A 12 15.10 -20.76 -10.14
CA ALA A 12 15.04 -20.00 -8.91
C ALA A 12 13.68 -20.32 -8.26
N ALA A 13 13.70 -21.09 -7.18
CA ALA A 13 12.54 -21.29 -6.34
C ALA A 13 12.25 -19.92 -5.71
N ALA A 14 11.53 -19.08 -6.44
CA ALA A 14 11.12 -17.77 -5.98
C ALA A 14 10.37 -17.98 -4.66
N THR A 15 10.77 -17.22 -3.64
CA THR A 15 10.07 -17.21 -2.37
C THR A 15 8.63 -16.79 -2.62
N LEU A 16 7.69 -17.67 -2.27
CA LEU A 16 6.27 -17.39 -2.47
C LEU A 16 5.89 -16.19 -1.59
N ILE A 17 5.32 -15.14 -2.19
CA ILE A 17 4.85 -13.99 -1.44
C ILE A 17 3.75 -14.47 -0.48
N PRO A 18 3.82 -14.14 0.82
CA PRO A 18 2.79 -14.54 1.77
C PRO A 18 1.41 -14.04 1.34
N ARG A 19 0.38 -14.90 1.44
CA ARG A 19 -0.98 -14.58 1.00
C ARG A 19 -1.57 -13.41 1.79
N ASP A 20 -1.28 -13.34 3.09
CA ASP A 20 -1.67 -12.25 3.95
C ASP A 20 -1.13 -10.91 3.46
N VAL A 21 0.09 -10.86 2.92
CA VAL A 21 0.65 -9.64 2.31
C VAL A 21 -0.07 -9.31 1.00
N LEU A 22 -0.24 -10.30 0.10
CA LEU A 22 -0.88 -10.10 -1.21
C LEU A 22 -2.33 -9.65 -1.12
N PHE A 23 -3.07 -10.15 -0.13
CA PHE A 23 -4.50 -9.87 0.05
C PHE A 23 -4.78 -8.99 1.28
N SER A 24 -3.75 -8.34 1.81
CA SER A 24 -3.94 -7.35 2.88
C SER A 24 -4.64 -6.10 2.37
N ASP A 25 -5.33 -5.43 3.27
CA ASP A 25 -5.81 -4.09 3.03
C ASP A 25 -4.62 -3.10 3.15
N PRO A 26 -4.29 -2.34 2.10
CA PRO A 26 -3.16 -1.41 2.15
C PRO A 26 -3.39 -0.32 3.19
N LYS A 27 -2.35 -0.07 4.00
CA LYS A 27 -2.36 1.00 5.01
C LYS A 27 -2.67 2.38 4.42
N TYR A 28 -2.24 2.64 3.19
CA TYR A 28 -2.51 3.87 2.46
C TYR A 28 -3.15 3.53 1.11
N SER A 29 -4.26 4.17 0.78
CA SER A 29 -4.97 3.99 -0.48
C SER A 29 -5.52 5.31 -1.01
N SER A 30 -6.00 5.32 -2.26
CA SER A 30 -6.65 6.46 -2.91
C SER A 30 -5.83 7.77 -2.82
N VAL A 31 -4.52 7.66 -3.09
CA VAL A 31 -3.61 8.80 -3.02
C VAL A 31 -3.91 9.79 -4.15
N SER A 32 -4.02 11.07 -3.83
CA SER A 32 -4.24 12.14 -4.80
C SER A 32 -3.38 13.36 -4.48
N LEU A 33 -2.79 13.97 -5.50
CA LEU A 33 -1.97 15.18 -5.37
C LEU A 33 -2.81 16.41 -5.72
N SER A 34 -2.70 17.46 -4.90
CA SER A 34 -3.31 18.76 -5.21
C SER A 34 -2.74 19.36 -6.51
N PRO A 35 -3.50 20.14 -7.28
CA PRO A 35 -3.03 20.71 -8.54
C PRO A 35 -1.76 21.56 -8.44
N ASN A 36 -1.54 22.21 -7.29
CA ASN A 36 -0.36 23.02 -7.03
C ASN A 36 0.80 22.23 -6.36
N GLY A 37 0.63 20.92 -6.13
CA GLY A 37 1.64 20.05 -5.53
C GLY A 37 1.96 20.30 -4.06
N ARG A 38 1.24 21.18 -3.36
CA ARG A 38 1.55 21.53 -1.96
C ARG A 38 1.06 20.50 -0.95
N PHE A 39 0.05 19.73 -1.32
CA PHE A 39 -0.60 18.74 -0.48
C PHE A 39 -0.88 17.46 -1.26
N PHE A 40 -0.90 16.33 -0.56
CA PHE A 40 -1.49 15.10 -1.05
C PHE A 40 -2.51 14.58 -0.03
N ALA A 41 -3.59 14.00 -0.56
CA ALA A 41 -4.62 13.32 0.23
C ALA A 41 -4.46 11.80 0.10
N TYR A 42 -4.87 11.06 1.12
CA TYR A 42 -4.88 9.61 1.13
C TYR A 42 -5.92 9.08 2.13
N ILE A 43 -6.30 7.82 1.97
CA ILE A 43 -7.12 7.08 2.94
C ILE A 43 -6.19 6.21 3.78
N ALA A 44 -6.34 6.27 5.11
CA ALA A 44 -5.61 5.43 6.07
C ALA A 44 -6.44 5.15 7.33
N PRO A 45 -6.11 4.13 8.13
CA PRO A 45 -6.70 3.95 9.46
C PRO A 45 -6.29 5.07 10.43
N ASP A 46 -7.23 5.56 11.22
CA ASP A 46 -6.99 6.45 12.37
C ASP A 46 -6.58 5.66 13.63
N GLU A 47 -6.57 6.32 14.80
CA GLU A 47 -6.26 5.68 16.10
C GLU A 47 -7.25 4.58 16.48
N ASN A 48 -8.50 4.65 16.00
CA ASN A 48 -9.53 3.63 16.19
C ASN A 48 -9.47 2.52 15.14
N LYS A 49 -8.47 2.55 14.24
CA LYS A 49 -8.31 1.63 13.11
C LYS A 49 -9.43 1.76 12.07
N VAL A 50 -10.14 2.88 12.04
CA VAL A 50 -11.19 3.16 11.05
C VAL A 50 -10.61 4.03 9.94
N LYS A 51 -10.91 3.65 8.70
CA LYS A 51 -10.39 4.35 7.52
C LYS A 51 -10.99 5.75 7.41
N ASN A 52 -10.12 6.73 7.35
CA ASN A 52 -10.46 8.14 7.20
C ASN A 52 -9.58 8.81 6.13
N VAL A 53 -10.03 9.96 5.65
CA VAL A 53 -9.28 10.79 4.71
C VAL A 53 -8.31 11.67 5.47
N PHE A 54 -7.06 11.69 5.03
CA PHE A 54 -6.00 12.54 5.54
C PHE A 54 -5.46 13.43 4.44
N VAL A 55 -5.01 14.63 4.81
CA VAL A 55 -4.25 15.53 3.95
C VAL A 55 -2.91 15.80 4.60
N LYS A 56 -1.84 15.66 3.83
CA LYS A 56 -0.47 15.90 4.28
C LYS A 56 0.25 16.87 3.37
N CYS A 57 1.02 17.74 4.00
CA CYS A 57 1.91 18.69 3.34
C CYS A 57 3.06 17.96 2.65
N THR A 58 3.37 18.32 1.40
CA THR A 58 4.48 17.69 0.66
C THR A 58 5.85 18.10 1.19
N ASN A 59 6.00 19.36 1.62
CA ASN A 59 7.28 19.92 2.07
C ASN A 59 7.32 20.23 3.59
N CYS A 60 6.43 19.64 4.39
CA CYS A 60 6.42 19.81 5.83
C CYS A 60 5.80 18.61 6.55
N LYS A 61 5.95 18.55 7.88
CA LYS A 61 5.49 17.41 8.68
C LYS A 61 4.00 17.47 9.07
N HIS A 62 3.28 18.49 8.61
CA HIS A 62 1.88 18.67 8.98
C HIS A 62 0.95 17.69 8.24
N THR A 63 0.15 16.98 9.02
CA THR A 63 -0.90 16.07 8.57
C THR A 63 -2.20 16.44 9.28
N ARG A 64 -3.32 16.41 8.56
CA ARG A 64 -4.65 16.68 9.09
C ARG A 64 -5.61 15.58 8.66
N GLN A 65 -6.38 15.06 9.61
CA GLN A 65 -7.53 14.20 9.34
C GLN A 65 -8.74 15.07 8.91
N VAL A 66 -9.47 14.63 7.90
CA VAL A 66 -10.57 15.39 7.27
C VAL A 66 -11.94 14.75 7.51
N THR A 67 -11.99 13.42 7.59
CA THR A 67 -13.20 12.65 7.98
C THR A 67 -12.98 11.97 9.34
N PHE A 68 -14.04 11.63 10.05
CA PHE A 68 -13.97 11.11 11.43
C PHE A 68 -14.94 9.95 11.66
N GLU A 69 -14.95 9.01 10.72
CA GLU A 69 -15.75 7.79 10.84
C GLU A 69 -15.31 7.00 12.09
N ARG A 70 -16.29 6.50 12.83
CA ARG A 70 -16.08 5.75 14.09
C ARG A 70 -16.24 4.24 13.93
N ASN A 71 -16.94 3.82 12.88
CA ASN A 71 -17.18 2.42 12.57
C ASN A 71 -16.80 2.17 11.11
N SER A 72 -16.34 0.95 10.83
CA SER A 72 -16.15 0.46 9.47
C SER A 72 -17.45 -0.14 8.97
N ASP A 73 -18.44 0.71 8.71
CA ASP A 73 -19.70 0.25 8.13
C ASP A 73 -19.44 -0.18 6.69
N VAL A 74 -19.39 -1.49 6.47
CA VAL A 74 -19.57 -2.10 5.17
C VAL A 74 -21.07 -2.24 4.95
N LEU A 75 -21.61 -1.53 3.96
CA LEU A 75 -22.95 -1.80 3.44
C LEU A 75 -23.07 -3.27 3.03
#